data_AF-A0A2G2I9G4-F1
#
_entry.id   AF-A0A2G2I9G4-F1
#
_cell.length_a   1.000
_cell.length_b   1.000
_cell.length_c   1.000
_cell.angle_alpha   90.00
_cell.angle_beta   90.00
_cell.angle_gamma   90.00
#
_symmetry.space_group_name_H-M   'P 1'
#
loop_
_entity.id
_entity.type
_entity.pdbx_description
1 polymer ?
#
loop_
_entity_poly.entity_id
_entity_poly.type
_entity_poly.pdbx_seq_one_letter_code
_entity_poly.pdbx_strand_id
1 'polypeptide(L)' 'MADNAQSNNGFLYFLVGALLVAVIGFGIWYFAGQPSSAAGGDADLSISVSEDGVAVDTPDE' A
#
# COMPACT_ATOMS: atom_id res chain seq x y z
N MET A 1 15.09 38.24 -14.26
CA MET A 1 15.29 36.78 -14.15
C MET A 1 14.15 36.09 -14.89
N ALA A 2 14.28 35.78 -16.19
CA ALA A 2 13.35 34.90 -16.92
C ALA A 2 13.83 34.60 -18.36
N ASP A 3 15.04 34.05 -18.52
CA ASP A 3 15.54 33.55 -19.82
C ASP A 3 15.81 32.03 -19.76
N ASN A 4 15.00 31.27 -19.00
CA ASN A 4 15.13 29.80 -18.89
C ASN A 4 13.88 29.03 -19.35
N ALA A 5 12.84 29.72 -19.85
CA ALA A 5 11.53 29.12 -20.09
C ALA A 5 11.41 28.22 -21.34
N GLN A 6 12.40 28.23 -22.23
CA GLN A 6 12.28 27.55 -23.53
C GLN A 6 13.17 26.31 -23.72
N SER A 7 14.20 26.10 -22.91
CA SER A 7 15.24 25.08 -23.19
C SER A 7 15.21 23.82 -22.32
N ASN A 8 14.33 23.68 -21.31
CA ASN A 8 14.47 22.59 -20.33
C ASN A 8 13.18 21.82 -19.98
N ASN A 9 12.14 21.92 -20.82
CA ASN A 9 10.87 21.25 -20.52
C ASN A 9 10.98 19.71 -20.65
N GLY A 10 11.81 19.21 -21.57
CA GLY A 10 12.01 17.76 -21.76
C GLY A 10 12.58 17.04 -20.53
N PHE A 11 13.55 17.67 -19.85
CA PHE A 11 14.11 17.13 -18.61
C PHE A 11 13.07 17.13 -17.47
N LEU A 12 12.27 18.20 -17.35
CA LEU A 12 11.16 18.25 -16.40
C LEU A 12 10.13 17.14 -16.67
N TYR A 13 9.73 16.91 -17.92
CA TYR A 13 8.80 15.84 -18.25
C TYR A 13 9.37 14.45 -17.97
N PHE A 14 10.65 14.23 -18.21
CA PHE A 14 11.34 12.98 -17.83
C PHE A 14 11.32 12.78 -16.32
N LEU A 15 11.63 13.83 -15.54
CA LEU A 15 11.67 13.77 -14.09
C LEU A 15 10.28 13.51 -13.50
N VAL A 16 9.25 14.16 -14.04
CA VAL A 16 7.84 13.90 -13.67
C VAL A 16 7.44 12.47 -14.03
N GLY A 17 7.80 11.98 -15.22
CA GLY A 17 7.52 10.60 -15.64
C GLY A 17 8.19 9.55 -14.73
N ALA A 18 9.46 9.77 -14.39
CA ALA A 18 10.20 8.90 -13.47
C ALA A 18 9.59 8.89 -12.06
N LEU A 19 9.17 10.06 -11.57
CA LEU A 19 8.49 10.19 -10.28
C LEU A 19 7.16 9.42 -10.27
N LEU A 20 6.37 9.51 -11.34
CA LEU A 20 5.10 8.80 -11.50
C LEU A 20 5.29 7.27 -11.42
N VAL A 21 6.27 6.74 -12.16
CA VAL A 21 6.59 5.30 -12.14
C VAL A 21 7.07 4.87 -10.75
N ALA A 22 7.89 5.69 -10.07
CA ALA A 22 8.35 5.41 -8.71
C ALA A 22 7.18 5.36 -7.70
N VAL A 23 6.24 6.30 -7.77
CA VAL A 23 5.05 6.32 -6.89
C VAL A 23 4.14 5.12 -7.14
N ILE A 24 3.89 4.75 -8.40
CA ILE A 24 3.06 3.58 -8.74
C ILE A 24 3.75 2.29 -8.29
N GLY A 25 5.04 2.13 -8.58
CA GLY A 25 5.83 0.97 -8.16
C GLY A 25 5.91 0.86 -6.64
N PHE A 26 6.11 1.97 -5.94
CA PHE A 26 6.07 2.02 -4.49
C PHE A 26 4.68 1.71 -3.94
N GLY A 27 3.61 2.23 -4.56
CA GLY A 27 2.24 1.91 -4.16
C GLY A 27 1.94 0.42 -4.29
N ILE A 28 2.30 -0.21 -5.41
CA ILE A 28 2.16 -1.66 -5.58
C ILE A 28 3.01 -2.41 -4.56
N TRP A 29 4.28 -2.04 -4.36
CA TRP A 29 5.14 -2.69 -3.37
C TRP A 29 4.64 -2.51 -1.93
N TYR A 30 4.14 -1.33 -1.57
CA TYR A 30 3.61 -1.02 -0.25
C TYR A 30 2.30 -1.77 0.03
N PHE A 31 1.36 -1.76 -0.91
CA PHE A 31 0.04 -2.38 -0.72
C PHE A 31 0.00 -3.89 -1.05
N ALA A 32 0.75 -4.35 -2.06
CA ALA A 32 0.84 -5.78 -2.39
C ALA A 32 1.93 -6.51 -1.59
N GLY A 33 2.95 -5.80 -1.12
CA GLY A 33 3.98 -6.31 -0.22
C GLY A 33 3.64 -6.16 1.26
N GLN A 34 2.53 -5.50 1.61
CA GLN A 34 1.90 -5.72 2.91
C GLN A 34 1.11 -7.04 2.85
N PRO A 35 1.58 -8.12 3.48
CA PRO A 35 0.71 -9.26 3.79
C PRO A 35 -0.30 -8.78 4.80
N SER A 36 -1.41 -8.19 4.35
CA SER A 36 -2.61 -7.93 5.16
C SER A 36 -2.31 -7.55 6.63
N SER A 37 -1.31 -6.71 6.89
CA SER A 37 -0.97 -6.28 8.26
C SER A 37 -1.81 -5.07 8.67
N ALA A 38 -2.70 -4.62 7.77
CA ALA A 38 -3.97 -4.01 8.13
C ALA A 38 -5.01 -5.03 8.68
N ALA A 39 -4.65 -6.31 8.80
CA ALA A 39 -5.30 -7.33 9.63
C ALA A 39 -4.40 -7.70 10.83
N GLY A 40 -3.64 -6.71 11.34
CA GLY A 40 -2.89 -6.77 12.58
C GLY A 40 -3.51 -5.92 13.69
N GLY A 41 -4.80 -5.58 13.58
CA GLY A 41 -5.64 -5.28 14.73
C GLY A 41 -6.52 -6.49 14.91
N ASP A 42 -6.54 -7.02 16.12
CA ASP A 42 -7.25 -8.22 16.54
C ASP A 42 -8.56 -8.41 15.76
N ALA A 43 -8.74 -9.56 15.11
CA ALA A 43 -10.04 -9.85 14.51
C ALA A 43 -11.06 -9.88 15.65
N ASP A 44 -12.02 -8.95 15.67
CA ASP A 44 -13.12 -8.91 16.64
C ASP A 44 -13.92 -10.22 16.71
N LEU A 45 -13.74 -11.09 15.70
CA LEU A 45 -14.31 -12.42 15.63
C LEU A 45 -13.26 -13.39 15.08
N SER A 46 -12.74 -14.28 15.93
CA SER A 46 -11.88 -15.37 15.48
C SER A 46 -12.69 -16.67 15.38
N ILE A 47 -12.60 -17.36 14.24
CA ILE A 47 -13.29 -18.64 14.00
C ILE A 47 -12.23 -19.69 13.73
N SER A 48 -12.09 -20.65 14.64
CA SER A 48 -11.21 -21.79 14.47
C SER A 48 -12.02 -23.07 14.24
N VAL A 49 -11.64 -23.85 13.24
CA VAL A 49 -12.28 -25.12 12.89
C VAL A 49 -11.26 -26.23 13.13
N SER A 50 -11.54 -27.10 14.09
CA SER A 50 -10.77 -28.29 14.39
C SER A 50 -11.60 -29.55 14.15
N GLU A 51 -10.95 -30.71 14.22
CA GLU A 51 -11.61 -32.01 14.09
C GLU A 51 -12.66 -32.26 15.18
N ASP A 52 -12.57 -31.50 16.28
CA ASP A 52 -13.48 -31.52 17.42
C ASP A 52 -14.64 -30.51 17.31
N GLY A 53 -14.70 -29.70 16.23
CA GLY A 53 -15.79 -28.76 15.97
C GLY A 53 -15.35 -27.34 15.61
N VAL A 54 -16.29 -26.39 15.68
CA VAL A 54 -16.05 -24.96 15.39
C VAL A 54 -16.11 -24.17 16.69
N ALA A 55 -15.04 -23.45 17.02
CA ALA A 55 -14.98 -22.53 18.15
C ALA A 55 -14.93 -21.09 17.63
N VAL A 56 -15.78 -20.24 18.21
CA VAL A 56 -15.89 -18.82 17.87
C VAL A 56 -15.58 -18.02 19.12
N ASP A 57 -14.54 -17.18 19.04
CA ASP A 57 -14.06 -16.36 20.16
C ASP A 57 -14.25 -14.87 19.82
N THR A 58 -14.95 -14.15 20.69
CA THR A 58 -15.14 -12.70 20.64
C THR A 58 -14.56 -12.09 21.91
N PRO A 59 -13.67 -11.08 21.83
CA PRO A 59 -13.19 -10.40 23.03
C PRO A 59 -14.37 -9.71 23.72
N ASP A 60 -14.66 -10.12 24.96
CA ASP A 60 -15.65 -9.48 25.82
C ASP A 60 -15.27 -8.02 26.07
N GLU A 61 -16.25 -7.10 26.02
CA GLU A 61 -16.09 -5.70 26.44
C GLU A 61 -15.70 -5.55 27.92
#